data_AF-A0A1D9H670-F1
#
_entry.id   AF-A0A1D9H670-F1
#
_cell.length_a   1.000
_cell.length_b   1.000
_cell.length_c   1.000
_cell.angle_alpha   90.00
_cell.angle_beta   90.00
_cell.angle_gamma   90.00
#
_symmetry.space_group_name_H-M   'P 1'
#
loop_
_entity.id
_entity.type
_entity.pdbx_description
1 polymer ?
#
loop_
_entity_poly.entity_id
_entity_poly.type
_entity_poly.pdbx_seq_one_letter_code
_entity_poly.pdbx_strand_id
1 'polypeptide(L)'
;MRLPELPRRTVAVVTSVEDAMPNDPVSRRLRELGFVPGETVQIVAHGPFGKDPLVAQVGFTRFALRRAEAERIAIEVASASVSRLEPAAQDANASTARRSVA
;
A
#
# COMPACT_ATOMS: atom_id res chain seq x y z
N MET A 1 -12.80 -2.86 -7.72
CA MET A 1 -11.66 -1.93 -7.86
C MET A 1 -10.40 -2.75 -8.07
N ARG A 2 -9.43 -2.26 -8.85
CA ARG A 2 -8.14 -2.95 -9.01
C ARG A 2 -7.10 -2.40 -8.05
N LEU A 3 -6.12 -3.22 -7.68
CA LEU A 3 -5.02 -2.80 -6.80
C LEU A 3 -4.28 -1.51 -7.25
N PRO A 4 -3.94 -1.28 -8.54
CA PRO A 4 -3.27 -0.05 -8.97
C PRO A 4 -4.15 1.20 -8.96
N GLU A 5 -5.47 1.05 -8.81
CA GLU A 5 -6.42 2.17 -8.66
C GLU A 5 -6.50 2.66 -7.21
N LEU A 6 -5.97 1.87 -6.26
CA LEU A 6 -6.01 2.20 -4.85
C LEU A 6 -5.11 3.41 -4.54
N PRO A 7 -5.63 4.45 -3.84
CA PRO A 7 -4.79 5.55 -3.40
C PRO A 7 -3.67 5.08 -2.48
N ARG A 8 -2.54 5.80 -2.55
CA ARG A 8 -1.42 5.55 -1.63
C ARG A 8 -1.87 5.64 -0.18
N ARG A 9 -1.33 4.75 0.67
CA ARG A 9 -1.64 4.62 2.10
C ARG A 9 -3.07 4.20 2.42
N THR A 10 -3.88 3.80 1.44
CA THR A 10 -5.21 3.23 1.68
C THR A 10 -5.12 1.71 1.84
N VAL A 11 -5.82 1.17 2.85
CA VAL A 11 -5.93 -0.27 3.10
C VAL A 11 -7.10 -0.82 2.30
N ALA A 12 -6.91 -1.98 1.69
CA ALA A 12 -7.94 -2.73 0.99
C ALA A 12 -7.84 -4.21 1.34
N VAL A 13 -8.91 -4.95 1.08
CA VAL A 13 -8.96 -6.40 1.18
C VAL A 13 -8.92 -6.97 -0.24
N VAL A 14 -8.05 -7.97 -0.45
CA VAL A 14 -8.02 -8.71 -1.71
C VAL A 14 -9.31 -9.53 -1.81
N THR A 15 -10.04 -9.41 -2.91
CA THR A 15 -11.26 -10.19 -3.16
C THR A 15 -10.99 -11.37 -4.08
N SER A 16 -10.13 -11.18 -5.09
CA SER A 16 -9.74 -12.24 -6.02
C SER A 16 -8.48 -11.88 -6.80
N VAL A 17 -7.84 -12.89 -7.40
CA VAL A 17 -6.77 -12.72 -8.39
C VAL A 17 -7.22 -13.36 -9.69
N GLU A 18 -7.34 -12.57 -10.74
CA GLU A 18 -7.78 -12.99 -12.06
C GLU A 18 -6.60 -13.53 -12.90
N ASP A 19 -6.87 -14.55 -13.71
CA ASP A 19 -5.89 -15.11 -14.64
C ASP A 19 -6.04 -14.39 -15.99
N ALA A 20 -4.97 -13.78 -16.51
CA ALA A 20 -5.02 -13.12 -17.82
C ALA A 20 -5.01 -14.13 -18.99
N MET A 21 -4.55 -15.35 -18.72
CA MET A 21 -4.48 -16.46 -19.65
C MET A 21 -4.68 -17.79 -18.89
N PRO A 22 -5.08 -18.89 -19.57
CA PRO A 22 -5.16 -20.20 -18.94
C PRO A 22 -3.81 -20.56 -18.29
N ASN A 23 -3.85 -20.94 -17.01
CA ASN A 23 -2.67 -21.28 -16.21
C ASN A 23 -1.61 -20.15 -16.11
N ASP A 24 -2.06 -18.89 -15.98
CA ASP A 24 -1.19 -17.71 -15.85
C ASP A 24 -0.19 -17.89 -14.67
N PRO A 25 1.12 -17.99 -14.96
CA PRO A 25 2.13 -18.17 -13.92
C PRO A 25 2.21 -16.95 -12.99
N VAL A 26 1.85 -15.75 -13.46
CA VAL A 26 1.84 -14.52 -12.65
C VAL A 26 0.76 -14.63 -11.58
N SER A 27 -0.47 -14.97 -11.97
CA SER A 27 -1.60 -15.09 -11.03
C SER A 27 -1.36 -16.19 -10.00
N ARG A 28 -0.76 -17.32 -10.42
CA ARG A 28 -0.32 -18.36 -9.48
C ARG A 28 0.72 -17.81 -8.49
N ARG A 29 1.73 -17.09 -8.99
CA ARG A 29 2.78 -16.51 -8.13
C ARG A 29 2.21 -15.47 -7.16
N LEU A 30 1.28 -14.62 -7.60
CA LEU A 30 0.61 -13.65 -6.73
C LEU A 30 -0.09 -14.35 -5.56
N ARG A 31 -0.79 -15.46 -5.81
CA ARG A 31 -1.43 -16.27 -4.76
C ARG A 31 -0.40 -16.87 -3.80
N GLU A 32 0.72 -17.39 -4.30
CA GLU A 32 1.83 -17.91 -3.48
C GLU A 32 2.49 -16.84 -2.61
N LEU A 33 2.53 -15.58 -3.07
CA LEU A 33 3.06 -14.44 -2.32
C LEU A 33 2.11 -13.95 -1.21
N GLY A 34 0.87 -14.45 -1.18
CA GLY A 34 -0.14 -14.09 -0.18
C GLY A 34 -1.19 -13.11 -0.68
N PHE A 35 -1.24 -12.77 -1.98
CA PHE A 35 -2.38 -12.05 -2.54
C PHE A 35 -3.56 -13.01 -2.73
N VAL A 36 -4.21 -13.35 -1.61
CA VAL A 36 -5.34 -14.29 -1.56
C VAL A 36 -6.61 -13.59 -1.06
N PRO A 37 -7.80 -14.09 -1.43
CA PRO A 37 -9.06 -13.53 -0.96
C PRO A 37 -9.12 -13.43 0.57
N GLY A 38 -9.51 -12.27 1.08
CA GLY A 38 -9.59 -11.97 2.51
C GLY A 38 -8.32 -11.36 3.12
N GLU A 39 -7.21 -11.34 2.40
CA GLU A 39 -5.96 -10.77 2.91
C GLU A 39 -5.92 -9.24 2.79
N THR A 40 -5.30 -8.59 3.77
CA THR A 40 -5.15 -7.14 3.78
C THR A 40 -3.96 -6.69 2.93
N VAL A 41 -4.20 -5.69 2.09
CA VAL A 41 -3.21 -5.11 1.19
C VAL A 41 -3.21 -3.58 1.25
N GLN A 42 -2.04 -2.96 1.15
CA GLN A 42 -1.89 -1.50 1.13
C GLN A 42 -0.86 -1.05 0.09
N ILE A 43 -1.14 0.04 -0.63
CA ILE A 43 -0.14 0.69 -1.49
C ILE A 43 0.76 1.61 -0.65
N VAL A 44 2.04 1.25 -0.55
CA VAL A 44 3.04 2.00 0.21
C VAL A 44 3.63 3.13 -0.64
N ALA A 45 4.02 2.81 -1.87
CA ALA A 45 4.71 3.73 -2.75
C ALA A 45 4.45 3.41 -4.22
N HIS A 46 4.73 4.38 -5.08
CA HIS A 46 4.80 4.19 -6.53
C HIS A 46 6.23 4.48 -6.97
N GLY A 47 6.71 3.75 -7.97
CA GLY A 47 8.05 3.90 -8.52
C GLY A 47 8.34 5.31 -9.04
N PRO A 48 9.61 5.75 -9.03
CA PRO A 48 10.01 7.12 -9.37
C PRO A 48 9.77 7.48 -10.85
N PHE A 49 9.64 6.49 -11.73
CA PHE A 49 9.39 6.69 -13.15
C PHE A 49 8.03 6.11 -13.54
N GLY A 50 7.10 6.94 -14.01
CA GLY A 50 5.85 6.48 -14.61
C GLY A 50 4.85 5.78 -13.68
N LYS A 51 5.01 5.88 -12.35
CA LYS A 51 4.18 5.19 -11.34
C LYS A 51 4.20 3.66 -11.47
N ASP A 52 5.26 3.10 -12.06
CA ASP A 52 5.53 1.68 -12.18
C ASP A 52 7.01 1.41 -11.85
N PRO A 53 7.34 0.40 -11.03
CA PRO A 53 6.46 -0.54 -10.31
C PRO A 53 5.76 0.13 -9.12
N LEU A 54 4.66 -0.45 -8.65
CA LEU A 54 4.00 -0.06 -7.39
C LEU A 54 4.41 -0.99 -6.26
N VAL A 55 4.52 -0.44 -5.05
CA VAL A 55 4.89 -1.20 -3.85
C VAL A 55 3.65 -1.49 -3.05
N ALA A 56 3.24 -2.75 -3.05
CA ALA A 56 2.15 -3.27 -2.24
C ALA A 56 2.69 -3.96 -0.99
N GLN A 57 2.05 -3.74 0.15
CA GLN A 57 2.32 -4.46 1.39
C GLN A 57 1.19 -5.45 1.66
N VAL A 58 1.56 -6.70 1.94
CA VAL A 58 0.66 -7.80 2.31
C VAL A 58 1.19 -8.37 3.63
N GLY A 59 0.37 -8.30 4.69
CA GLY A 59 0.82 -8.55 6.06
C GLY A 59 2.05 -7.68 6.42
N PHE A 60 3.20 -8.32 6.65
CA PHE A 60 4.46 -7.65 7.00
C PHE A 60 5.45 -7.51 5.82
N THR A 61 5.12 -8.09 4.67
CA THR A 61 6.03 -8.17 3.53
C THR A 61 5.66 -7.14 2.46
N ARG A 62 6.67 -6.57 1.80
CA ARG A 62 6.50 -5.60 0.73
C ARG A 62 6.94 -6.19 -0.60
N PHE A 63 6.10 -6.04 -1.60
CA PHE A 63 6.32 -6.53 -2.95
C PHE A 63 6.26 -5.37 -3.94
N ALA A 64 7.25 -5.31 -4.82
CA ALA A 64 7.20 -4.44 -5.99
C ALA A 64 6.47 -5.20 -7.10
N LEU A 65 5.29 -4.71 -7.48
CA LEU A 65 4.48 -5.26 -8.56
C LEU A 65 4.54 -4.32 -9.75
N ARG A 66 4.65 -4.88 -10.95
CA ARG A 66 4.32 -4.13 -12.16
C ARG A 66 2.83 -3.82 -12.17
N ARG A 67 2.46 -2.69 -12.76
CA ARG A 67 1.06 -2.28 -12.96
C ARG A 67 0.24 -3.39 -13.62
N ALA A 68 0.78 -4.03 -14.66
CA ALA A 68 0.10 -5.14 -15.35
C ALA A 68 -0.16 -6.35 -14.43
N GLU A 69 0.72 -6.62 -13.45
CA GLU A 69 0.51 -7.70 -12.47
C GLU A 69 -0.57 -7.30 -11.47
N ALA A 70 -0.50 -6.06 -10.98
CA ALA A 70 -1.46 -5.53 -10.01
C ALA A 70 -2.87 -5.35 -10.59
N GLU A 71 -3.02 -5.13 -11.90
CA GLU A 71 -4.31 -5.08 -12.60
C GLU A 71 -5.11 -6.38 -12.48
N ARG A 72 -4.43 -7.51 -12.23
CA ARG A 72 -5.08 -8.82 -12.01
C ARG A 72 -5.68 -8.96 -10.62
N ILE A 73 -5.32 -8.08 -9.66
CA ILE A 73 -5.74 -8.20 -8.27
C ILE A 73 -6.99 -7.35 -8.05
N ALA A 74 -8.10 -8.03 -7.84
CA ALA A 74 -9.36 -7.43 -7.42
C ALA A 74 -9.31 -7.14 -5.93
N ILE A 75 -9.74 -5.93 -5.56
CA ILE A 75 -9.77 -5.47 -4.18
C ILE A 75 -11.10 -4.79 -3.85
N GLU A 76 -11.39 -4.76 -2.56
CA GLU A 76 -12.43 -3.95 -1.95
C GLU A 76 -11.79 -3.01 -0.92
N VAL A 77 -12.14 -1.72 -0.98
CA VAL A 77 -11.59 -0.74 -0.03
C VAL A 77 -12.08 -1.10 1.36
N ALA A 78 -11.14 -1.45 2.24
CA ALA A 78 -11.44 -1.60 3.64
C ALA A 78 -11.71 -0.19 4.16
N SER A 79 -12.95 0.12 4.49
CA SER A 79 -13.28 1.33 5.24
C SER A 79 -12.73 1.17 6.66
N ALA A 80 -11.42 1.29 6.81
CA ALA A 80 -10.73 1.28 8.09
C ALA A 80 -10.37 2.73 8.41
N SER A 81 -11.18 3.34 9.26
CA SER A 81 -10.82 4.54 10.00
C SER A 81 -9.44 4.31 10.62
N VAL A 82 -8.47 5.16 10.30
CA VAL A 82 -7.09 5.01 10.77
C VAL A 82 -7.11 5.08 12.29
N SER A 83 -6.84 3.96 12.96
CA SER A 83 -6.50 3.99 14.38
C SER A 83 -5.22 4.81 14.51
N ARG A 84 -5.36 5.98 15.12
CA ARG A 84 -4.30 6.90 15.52
C ARG A 84 -3.10 6.12 16.09
N LEU A 85 -2.06 5.93 15.30
CA LEU A 85 -0.73 5.58 15.78
C LEU A 85 0.10 6.86 15.71
N GLU A 86 0.36 7.42 16.88
CA GLU A 86 1.18 8.60 17.06
C GLU A 86 2.60 8.39 16.51
N PRO A 87 3.17 9.35 15.76
CA PRO A 87 4.60 9.44 15.61
C PRO A 87 5.19 10.05 16.88
N ALA A 88 5.85 9.22 17.68
CA ALA A 88 6.72 9.66 18.76
C ALA A 88 7.81 10.60 18.24
N ALA A 89 8.07 11.65 19.03
CA ALA A 89 9.28 12.46 19.08
C ALA A 89 9.59 13.38 17.87
N GLN A 90 9.04 14.60 17.92
CA GLN A 90 9.77 15.81 17.50
C GLN A 90 9.98 16.73 18.71
N ASP A 91 10.70 16.23 19.72
CA ASP A 91 11.35 17.06 20.73
C ASP A 91 12.75 17.42 20.25
N ALA A 92 12.87 18.54 19.52
CA ALA A 92 14.12 19.27 19.35
C ALA A 92 13.89 20.62 18.66
N ASN A 93 13.33 21.59 19.38
CA ASN A 93 13.91 22.94 19.47
C ASN A 93 13.10 23.80 20.47
N ALA A 94 13.31 23.56 21.76
CA ALA A 94 13.25 24.63 22.73
C ALA A 94 14.67 25.20 22.86
N SER A 95 14.87 26.47 22.52
CA SER A 95 15.41 27.43 23.48
C SER A 95 15.61 28.82 22.87
N THR A 96 15.36 29.81 23.75
CA THR A 96 15.97 31.15 23.80
C THR A 96 15.14 32.24 23.12
N ALA A 97 14.13 32.79 23.82
CA ALA A 97 14.21 33.86 24.84
C ALA A 97 13.86 35.23 24.22
N ARG A 98 12.69 35.78 24.52
CA ARG A 98 12.49 36.77 25.62
C ARG A 98 13.44 37.98 25.55
N ARG A 99 12.94 39.09 24.98
CA ARG A 99 12.90 40.44 25.59
C ARG A 99 12.19 41.39 24.59
N SER A 100 11.10 42.09 24.93
CA SER A 100 11.04 43.32 25.76
C SER A 100 11.81 44.46 25.06
N VAL A 101 11.33 45.67 24.77
CA VAL A 101 10.35 46.60 25.36
C VAL A 101 10.09 47.72 24.31
N ALA A 102 8.92 48.37 24.41
CA ALA A 102 8.54 49.75 24.06
C ALA A 102 9.12 50.45 22.81
#